data_AF-A0A641MQ08-F1
#
_entry.id   AF-A0A641MQ08-F1
#
_cell.length_a   1.000
_cell.length_b   1.000
_cell.length_c   1.000
_cell.angle_alpha   90.00
_cell.angle_beta   90.00
_cell.angle_gamma   90.00
#
_symmetry.space_group_name_H-M   'P 1'
#
loop_
_entity.id
_entity.type
_entity.pdbx_description
1 polymer ?
#
loop_
_entity_poly.entity_id
_entity_poly.type
_entity_poly.pdbx_seq_one_letter_code
_entity_poly.pdbx_strand_id
1 'polypeptide(L)'
;MTDLEYPIVHMKMDACQWDTPKSWGGGVFKDKRTIKIKYDATTGDGDKIVVTPIGYGGVLGNSKTIKIKREIPPSSPFDGIIKNVTITSNKTYEHSNISVENVTIKNGANVVMNGYKSVRIIPSFTAELGSTVKIYNGIETTFCRM
;
A
#
# COMPACT_ATOMS: atom_id res chain seq x y z
N MET A 1 43.62 9.29 -39.32
CA MET A 1 43.49 8.96 -37.89
C MET A 1 42.59 7.74 -37.85
N THR A 2 43.17 6.58 -37.60
CA THR A 2 42.49 5.28 -37.63
C THR A 2 41.55 5.18 -36.44
N ASP A 3 40.26 4.97 -36.72
CA ASP A 3 39.28 4.52 -35.72
C ASP A 3 39.83 3.25 -35.07
N LEU A 4 40.18 3.34 -33.79
CA LEU A 4 40.47 2.19 -32.96
C LEU A 4 39.14 1.48 -32.70
N GLU A 5 38.75 0.58 -33.60
CA GLU A 5 37.83 -0.51 -33.30
C GLU A 5 38.46 -1.33 -32.16
N TYR A 6 38.14 -0.93 -30.92
CA TYR A 6 38.45 -1.72 -29.75
C TYR A 6 37.79 -3.08 -29.91
N PRO A 7 38.55 -4.19 -29.82
CA PRO A 7 38.02 -5.50 -30.15
C PRO A 7 36.83 -5.85 -29.24
N ILE A 8 35.75 -6.33 -29.87
CA ILE A 8 34.49 -6.77 -29.27
C ILE A 8 34.69 -8.09 -28.46
N VAL A 9 35.80 -8.20 -27.74
CA VAL A 9 36.15 -9.35 -26.88
C VAL A 9 35.88 -9.07 -25.41
N HIS A 10 35.73 -7.80 -25.02
CA HIS A 10 35.31 -7.42 -23.68
C HIS A 10 33.80 -7.24 -23.66
N MET A 11 33.10 -8.00 -22.81
CA MET A 11 31.68 -7.74 -22.54
C MET A 11 31.54 -6.26 -22.15
N LYS A 12 30.70 -5.51 -22.86
CA LYS A 12 30.49 -4.06 -22.63
C LYS A 12 29.97 -3.73 -21.21
N MET A 13 29.60 -4.74 -20.43
CA MET A 13 29.06 -4.63 -19.08
C MET A 13 29.57 -5.80 -18.24
N ASP A 14 30.26 -5.49 -17.15
CA ASP A 14 30.87 -6.47 -16.24
C ASP A 14 29.89 -6.94 -15.18
N ALA A 15 29.03 -6.04 -14.69
CA ALA A 15 27.99 -6.33 -13.70
C ALA A 15 26.86 -5.29 -13.71
N CYS A 16 25.86 -5.50 -12.87
CA CYS A 16 24.90 -4.48 -12.46
C CYS A 16 25.04 -4.23 -10.95
N GLN A 17 24.97 -2.97 -10.56
CA GLN A 17 24.70 -2.57 -9.18
C GLN A 17 23.18 -2.48 -9.00
N TRP A 18 22.68 -3.14 -7.95
CA TRP A 18 21.27 -3.17 -7.60
C TRP A 18 21.08 -2.54 -6.23
N ASP A 19 20.43 -1.38 -6.19
CA ASP A 19 20.01 -0.73 -4.96
C ASP A 19 18.58 -1.16 -4.64
N THR A 20 18.43 -1.91 -3.55
CA THR A 20 17.14 -2.50 -3.12
C THR A 20 16.48 -1.65 -2.02
N PRO A 21 15.14 -1.62 -1.97
CA PRO A 21 14.42 -0.85 -0.96
C PRO A 21 14.52 -1.49 0.43
N LYS A 22 14.28 -0.67 1.47
CA LYS A 22 14.30 -1.12 2.87
C LYS A 22 13.30 -2.24 3.16
N SER A 23 12.15 -2.24 2.49
CA SER A 23 11.14 -3.31 2.58
C SER A 23 11.68 -4.69 2.18
N TRP A 24 12.78 -4.74 1.43
CA TRP A 24 13.48 -5.97 1.03
C TRP A 24 14.73 -6.24 1.88
N GLY A 25 14.88 -5.56 3.02
CA GLY A 25 16.06 -5.59 3.86
C GLY A 25 17.06 -4.47 3.57
N GLY A 26 16.94 -3.81 2.43
CA GLY A 26 17.82 -2.73 1.99
C GLY A 26 19.24 -3.21 1.67
N GLY A 27 19.89 -2.56 0.71
CA GLY A 27 21.28 -2.84 0.39
C GLY A 27 21.63 -2.72 -1.07
N VAL A 28 22.94 -2.78 -1.32
CA VAL A 28 23.55 -2.66 -2.63
C VAL A 28 24.18 -4.00 -3.00
N PHE A 29 23.73 -4.59 -4.10
CA PHE A 29 24.27 -5.86 -4.61
C PHE A 29 25.00 -5.61 -5.93
N LYS A 30 26.15 -6.24 -6.11
CA LYS A 30 26.89 -6.21 -7.39
C LYS A 30 26.86 -7.62 -7.98
N ASP A 31 26.05 -7.82 -9.02
CA ASP A 31 25.91 -9.11 -9.69
C ASP A 31 25.63 -8.91 -11.18
N LYS A 32 25.98 -9.89 -12.02
CA LYS A 32 25.96 -9.78 -13.48
C LYS A 32 24.57 -9.56 -14.06
N ARG A 33 23.55 -10.24 -13.53
CA ARG A 33 22.20 -10.23 -14.15
C ARG A 33 21.04 -10.42 -13.19
N THR A 34 21.21 -11.10 -12.06
CA THR A 34 20.10 -11.47 -11.18
C THR A 34 20.57 -11.46 -9.74
N ILE A 35 19.73 -10.97 -8.83
CA ILE A 35 19.96 -11.04 -7.39
C ILE A 35 18.87 -11.90 -6.76
N LYS A 36 19.23 -12.66 -5.72
CA LYS A 36 18.27 -13.38 -4.87
C LYS A 36 18.12 -12.61 -3.57
N ILE A 37 16.89 -12.29 -3.24
CA ILE A 37 16.54 -11.53 -2.03
C ILE A 37 15.42 -12.25 -1.30
N LYS A 38 15.45 -12.18 0.03
CA LYS A 38 14.35 -12.64 0.87
C LYS A 38 13.44 -11.43 1.11
N TYR A 39 12.28 -11.41 0.48
CA TYR A 39 11.33 -10.30 0.61
C TYR A 39 9.95 -10.78 1.07
N ASP A 40 9.21 -9.90 1.75
CA ASP A 40 7.81 -10.11 2.09
C ASP A 40 6.91 -9.57 0.96
N ALA A 41 6.08 -10.44 0.39
CA ALA A 41 5.20 -10.11 -0.73
C ALA A 41 4.12 -9.05 -0.42
N THR A 42 3.86 -8.81 0.86
CA THR A 42 2.85 -7.85 1.32
C THR A 42 3.42 -6.45 1.59
N THR A 43 4.74 -6.25 1.44
CA THR A 43 5.41 -4.98 1.73
C THR A 43 6.08 -4.38 0.49
N GLY A 44 6.44 -3.09 0.59
CA GLY A 44 7.20 -2.38 -0.43
C GLY A 44 6.39 -1.95 -1.65
N ASP A 45 5.06 -1.82 -1.55
CA ASP A 45 4.30 -1.20 -2.63
C ASP A 45 4.72 0.26 -2.81
N GLY A 46 5.04 0.61 -4.06
CA GLY A 46 5.55 1.91 -4.43
C GLY A 46 7.03 2.17 -4.14
N ASP A 47 7.72 1.23 -3.50
CA ASP A 47 9.18 1.31 -3.32
C ASP A 47 9.93 1.18 -4.64
N LYS A 48 11.18 1.66 -4.65
CA LYS A 48 12.02 1.73 -5.85
C LYS A 48 13.16 0.74 -5.79
N ILE A 49 13.43 0.11 -6.92
CA ILE A 49 14.64 -0.64 -7.21
C ILE A 49 15.42 0.17 -8.23
N VAL A 50 16.69 0.45 -7.97
CA VAL A 50 17.57 1.15 -8.92
C VAL A 50 18.61 0.17 -9.42
N VAL A 51 18.75 0.08 -10.75
CA VAL A 51 19.72 -0.80 -11.40
C VAL A 51 20.66 0.04 -12.24
N THR A 52 21.96 -0.04 -11.94
CA THR A 52 23.01 0.73 -12.59
C THR A 52 24.01 -0.23 -13.25
N PRO A 53 24.16 -0.22 -14.58
CA PRO A 53 25.15 -1.07 -15.25
C PRO A 53 26.57 -0.61 -14.91
N ILE A 54 27.47 -1.57 -14.73
CA ILE A 54 28.89 -1.35 -14.45
C ILE A 54 29.67 -1.82 -15.69
N GLY A 55 30.34 -0.88 -16.36
CA GLY A 55 31.21 -1.14 -17.51
C GLY A 55 32.66 -1.40 -17.11
N TYR A 56 33.50 -1.61 -18.13
CA TYR A 56 34.92 -1.87 -17.99
C TYR A 56 35.61 -0.80 -17.11
N GLY A 57 36.46 -1.24 -16.18
CA GLY A 57 37.15 -0.36 -15.23
C GLY A 57 36.26 0.18 -14.10
N GLY A 58 35.04 -0.33 -13.94
CA GLY A 58 34.12 0.04 -12.86
C GLY A 58 33.28 1.30 -13.13
N VAL A 59 33.24 1.77 -14.40
CA VAL A 59 32.48 2.95 -14.79
C VAL A 59 30.98 2.69 -14.67
N LEU A 60 30.26 3.57 -13.98
CA LEU A 60 28.80 3.48 -13.83
C LEU A 60 28.11 4.08 -15.06
N GLY A 61 27.19 3.33 -15.65
CA GLY A 61 26.32 3.82 -16.71
C GLY A 61 25.02 4.43 -16.18
N ASN A 62 24.07 4.67 -17.08
CA ASN A 62 22.77 5.27 -16.71
C ASN A 62 21.90 4.29 -15.93
N SER A 63 21.40 4.74 -14.78
CA SER A 63 20.52 3.94 -13.93
C SER A 63 19.10 3.82 -14.51
N LYS A 64 18.48 2.67 -14.29
CA LYS A 64 17.03 2.48 -14.46
C LYS A 64 16.36 2.30 -13.12
N THR A 65 15.22 2.94 -12.94
CA THR A 65 14.40 2.83 -11.72
C THR A 65 13.14 2.05 -12.04
N ILE A 66 12.88 1.01 -11.26
CA ILE A 66 11.66 0.20 -11.32
C ILE A 66 10.88 0.47 -10.03
N LYS A 67 9.61 0.83 -10.16
CA LYS A 67 8.70 0.97 -9.02
C LYS A 67 7.98 -0.35 -8.79
N ILE A 68 8.03 -0.86 -7.57
CA ILE A 68 7.30 -2.06 -7.18
C ILE A 68 5.81 -1.71 -7.19
N LYS A 69 5.02 -2.52 -7.87
CA LYS A 69 3.55 -2.45 -7.85
C LYS A 69 3.05 -3.77 -7.29
N ARG A 70 2.35 -3.71 -6.16
CA ARG A 70 1.65 -4.85 -5.58
C ARG A 70 0.17 -4.74 -5.92
N GLU A 71 -0.42 -5.88 -6.26
CA GLU A 71 -1.87 -5.99 -6.22
C GLU A 71 -2.25 -6.08 -4.74
N ILE A 72 -2.83 -5.01 -4.21
CA ILE A 72 -3.49 -5.07 -2.91
C ILE A 72 -4.67 -6.02 -3.12
N PRO A 73 -4.75 -7.16 -2.43
CA PRO A 73 -5.92 -8.02 -2.55
C PRO A 73 -7.13 -7.16 -2.21
N PRO A 74 -8.22 -7.22 -3.01
CA PRO A 74 -9.42 -6.48 -2.68
C PRO A 74 -9.78 -6.84 -1.25
N SER A 75 -9.82 -5.83 -0.37
CA SER A 75 -10.31 -6.04 1.00
C SER A 75 -11.65 -6.74 0.86
N SER A 76 -11.82 -7.88 1.54
CA SER A 76 -13.12 -8.57 1.55
C SER A 76 -14.20 -7.53 1.79
N PRO A 77 -15.28 -7.52 0.97
CA PRO A 77 -16.34 -6.55 1.15
C PRO A 77 -16.82 -6.59 2.60
N PHE A 78 -17.03 -5.41 3.17
CA PHE A 78 -17.51 -5.28 4.54
C PHE A 78 -18.83 -6.04 4.67
N ASP A 79 -18.92 -6.93 5.65
CA ASP A 79 -20.04 -7.85 5.87
C ASP A 79 -21.19 -7.21 6.66
N GLY A 80 -21.05 -5.95 7.06
CA GLY A 80 -22.03 -5.23 7.87
C GLY A 80 -21.80 -5.37 9.39
N ILE A 81 -20.78 -6.08 9.85
CA ILE A 81 -20.58 -6.34 11.28
C ILE A 81 -19.38 -5.55 11.81
N ILE A 82 -19.65 -4.62 12.73
CA ILE A 82 -18.64 -3.90 13.50
C ILE A 82 -18.62 -4.48 14.91
N LYS A 83 -17.65 -5.36 15.20
CA LYS A 83 -17.59 -6.08 16.46
C LYS A 83 -16.22 -6.02 17.13
N ASN A 84 -16.20 -5.82 18.45
CA ASN A 84 -14.98 -5.89 19.30
C ASN A 84 -13.84 -4.98 18.81
N VAL A 85 -14.17 -3.74 18.44
CA VAL A 85 -13.20 -2.83 17.82
C VAL A 85 -13.13 -1.48 18.53
N THR A 86 -11.91 -0.95 18.64
CA THR A 86 -11.66 0.44 19.03
C THR A 86 -11.32 1.26 17.79
N ILE A 87 -12.11 2.29 17.51
CA ILE A 87 -11.94 3.15 16.35
C ILE A 87 -11.25 4.45 16.79
N THR A 88 -10.05 4.69 16.28
CA THR A 88 -9.19 5.82 16.65
C THR A 88 -9.07 6.90 15.57
N SER A 89 -9.67 6.67 14.40
CA SER A 89 -9.56 7.54 13.23
C SER A 89 -10.86 7.56 12.43
N ASN A 90 -10.92 8.42 11.42
CA ASN A 90 -12.09 8.57 10.58
C ASN A 90 -12.41 7.29 9.83
N LYS A 91 -13.67 6.84 9.88
CA LYS A 91 -14.08 5.59 9.22
C LYS A 91 -15.52 5.64 8.77
N THR A 92 -15.76 5.14 7.56
CA THR A 92 -17.10 4.99 6.98
C THR A 92 -17.39 3.51 6.80
N TYR A 93 -18.54 3.08 7.28
CA TYR A 93 -19.08 1.74 7.11
C TYR A 93 -20.37 1.82 6.31
N GLU A 94 -20.44 1.08 5.21
CA GLU A 94 -21.61 1.05 4.36
C GLU A 94 -22.03 -0.40 4.12
N HIS A 95 -23.29 -0.70 4.43
CA HIS A 95 -23.85 -2.02 4.17
C HIS A 95 -25.38 -1.94 4.17
N SER A 96 -26.07 -2.94 3.61
CA SER A 96 -27.54 -2.99 3.69
C SER A 96 -28.03 -3.01 5.13
N ASN A 97 -27.38 -3.80 5.98
CA ASN A 97 -27.65 -3.88 7.41
C ASN A 97 -26.34 -3.75 8.16
N ILE A 98 -26.25 -2.81 9.11
CA ILE A 98 -25.09 -2.67 9.98
C ILE A 98 -25.44 -3.16 11.39
N SER A 99 -24.60 -4.02 11.95
CA SER A 99 -24.66 -4.45 13.35
C SER A 99 -23.42 -3.97 14.09
N VAL A 100 -23.62 -3.30 15.22
CA VAL A 100 -22.54 -2.73 16.04
C VAL A 100 -22.58 -3.39 17.41
N GLU A 101 -21.48 -4.06 17.80
CA GLU A 101 -21.39 -4.81 19.06
C GLU A 101 -20.04 -4.59 19.72
N ASN A 102 -20.03 -4.14 20.99
CA ASN A 102 -18.81 -3.94 21.76
C ASN A 102 -17.78 -3.04 21.02
N VAL A 103 -18.17 -1.79 20.75
CA VAL A 103 -17.39 -0.84 19.95
C VAL A 103 -17.12 0.42 20.76
N THR A 104 -15.86 0.85 20.71
CA THR A 104 -15.41 2.10 21.34
C THR A 104 -14.90 3.06 20.29
N ILE A 105 -15.45 4.27 20.24
CA ILE A 105 -14.99 5.35 19.37
C ILE A 105 -14.21 6.34 20.23
N LYS A 106 -12.93 6.53 19.90
CA LYS A 106 -12.01 7.40 20.64
C LYS A 106 -12.21 8.87 20.31
N ASN A 107 -11.75 9.74 21.22
CA ASN A 107 -11.71 11.19 21.03
C ASN A 107 -11.09 11.56 19.66
N GLY A 108 -11.72 12.47 18.93
CA GLY A 108 -11.26 12.98 17.63
C GLY A 108 -11.59 12.08 16.44
N ALA A 109 -12.08 10.86 16.66
CA ALA A 109 -12.51 9.98 15.57
C ALA A 109 -13.89 10.38 15.03
N ASN A 110 -14.04 10.37 13.70
CA ASN A 110 -15.32 10.57 13.02
C ASN A 110 -15.80 9.28 12.34
N VAL A 111 -16.88 8.70 12.84
CA VAL A 111 -17.42 7.44 12.34
C VAL A 111 -18.77 7.65 11.68
N VAL A 112 -18.87 7.19 10.43
CA VAL A 112 -20.11 7.18 9.66
C VAL A 112 -20.59 5.74 9.49
N MET A 113 -21.83 5.46 9.87
CA MET A 113 -22.49 4.17 9.71
C MET A 113 -23.70 4.36 8.80
N ASN A 114 -23.59 3.93 7.55
CA ASN A 114 -24.63 4.02 6.54
C ASN A 114 -25.27 2.65 6.32
N GLY A 115 -26.34 2.37 7.07
CA GLY A 115 -27.11 1.14 6.95
C GLY A 115 -28.32 1.38 6.06
N TYR A 116 -28.28 0.97 4.78
CA TYR A 116 -29.33 1.34 3.83
C TYR A 116 -30.74 0.84 4.22
N LYS A 117 -30.82 -0.26 4.97
CA LYS A 117 -32.07 -0.83 5.50
C LYS A 117 -32.15 -0.78 7.02
N SER A 118 -31.02 -0.96 7.71
CA SER A 118 -30.98 -0.92 9.16
C SER A 118 -29.58 -0.63 9.72
N VAL A 119 -29.55 0.03 10.87
CA VAL A 119 -28.39 0.08 11.77
C VAL A 119 -28.85 -0.39 13.14
N ARG A 120 -28.28 -1.49 13.63
CA ARG A 120 -28.57 -2.08 14.94
C ARG A 120 -27.37 -1.90 15.85
N ILE A 121 -27.52 -1.10 16.90
CA ILE A 121 -26.52 -0.95 17.95
C ILE A 121 -26.92 -1.85 19.13
N ILE A 122 -26.06 -2.81 19.43
CA ILE A 122 -26.18 -3.74 20.56
C ILE A 122 -25.51 -3.06 21.78
N PRO A 123 -25.93 -3.37 23.03
CA PRO A 123 -25.28 -2.85 24.22
C PRO A 123 -23.74 -3.00 24.19
N SER A 124 -23.06 -2.12 24.93
CA SER A 124 -21.59 -1.93 24.92
C SER A 124 -21.05 -1.10 23.75
N PHE A 125 -21.82 -0.11 23.29
CA PHE A 125 -21.33 0.96 22.43
C PHE A 125 -20.87 2.16 23.27
N THR A 126 -19.66 2.66 23.04
CA THR A 126 -19.11 3.83 23.74
C THR A 126 -18.52 4.81 22.73
N ALA A 127 -18.88 6.09 22.86
CA ALA A 127 -18.28 7.18 22.11
C ALA A 127 -17.68 8.17 23.11
N GLU A 128 -16.36 8.39 23.04
CA GLU A 128 -15.67 9.30 23.93
C GLU A 128 -15.94 10.76 23.58
N LEU A 129 -15.82 11.66 24.56
CA LEU A 129 -15.93 13.10 24.36
C LEU A 129 -14.99 13.56 23.24
N GLY A 130 -15.49 14.35 22.29
CA GLY A 130 -14.74 14.83 21.13
C GLY A 130 -14.78 13.90 19.91
N SER A 131 -15.38 12.71 20.03
CA SER A 131 -15.71 11.88 18.86
C SER A 131 -16.96 12.37 18.14
N THR A 132 -17.13 11.97 16.87
CA THR A 132 -18.34 12.20 16.08
C THR A 132 -18.87 10.87 15.57
N VAL A 133 -20.17 10.63 15.75
CA VAL A 133 -20.88 9.44 15.24
C VAL A 133 -22.05 9.91 14.39
N LYS A 134 -22.08 9.47 13.13
CA LYS A 134 -23.19 9.73 12.21
C LYS A 134 -23.81 8.41 11.80
N ILE A 135 -25.11 8.28 12.00
CA ILE A 135 -25.87 7.08 11.68
C ILE A 135 -26.92 7.44 10.65
N TYR A 136 -26.87 6.78 9.50
CA TYR A 136 -27.84 6.92 8.44
C TYR A 136 -28.61 5.61 8.28
N ASN A 137 -29.92 5.73 8.13
CA ASN A 137 -30.81 4.63 7.82
C ASN A 137 -31.60 4.99 6.56
N GLY A 138 -31.12 4.49 5.42
CA GLY A 138 -31.63 4.82 4.10
C GLY A 138 -30.52 5.00 3.09
N ILE A 139 -30.87 4.97 1.81
CA ILE A 139 -29.92 5.29 0.73
C ILE A 139 -29.68 6.79 0.82
N GLU A 140 -28.42 7.23 0.93
CA GLU A 140 -28.09 8.62 0.68
C GLU A 140 -28.45 8.88 -0.80
N THR A 141 -29.64 9.43 -1.05
CA THR A 141 -30.00 9.91 -2.38
C THR A 141 -29.01 11.01 -2.69
N THR A 142 -27.97 10.67 -3.43
CA THR A 142 -27.11 11.65 -4.07
C THR A 142 -28.04 12.49 -4.94
N PHE A 143 -28.34 13.71 -4.53
CA PHE A 143 -28.99 14.68 -5.40
C PHE A 143 -28.03 14.92 -6.56
N CYS A 144 -28.25 14.25 -7.70
CA CYS A 144 -27.74 14.75 -8.96
C CYS A 144 -28.42 16.10 -9.18
N ARG A 145 -27.66 17.20 -9.03
CA ARG A 145 -28.06 18.49 -9.59
C ARG A 145 -28.18 18.28 -11.10
N MET A 146 -29.41 18.34 -11.62
CA MET A 146 -29.66 18.63 -13.03
C MET A 146 -29.30 20.08 -13.30
#